data_AF-A0A1V5IZX0-F1
#
_entry.id   AF-A0A1V5IZX0-F1
#
_cell.length_a   1.000
_cell.length_b   1.000
_cell.length_c   1.000
_cell.angle_alpha   90.00
_cell.angle_beta   90.00
_cell.angle_gamma   90.00
#
_symmetry.space_group_name_H-M   'P 1'
#
loop_
_entity.id
_entity.type
_entity.pdbx_description
1 polymer ?
#
loop_
_entity_poly.entity_id
_entity_poly.type
_entity_poly.pdbx_seq_one_letter_code
_entity_poly.pdbx_strand_id
1 'polypeptide(L)'
;MKKITFTMIAVFLGLLLTSQAFAWGPGPGKKSGYCRGVVLEELNVTEDQKTKLDALQSQHFKAVHPLREKIRDKSAALRKLWLQVDPDKNKIMAKQKEVRVLRDQLEDNKTAYRFEVNKILTPKQKEKLAKCGWNKKSGFGPRGGKRGEQWNGHGNCLYLP
;
A
#
# COMPACT_ATOMS: atom_id res chain seq x y z
N MET A 1 -56.66 8.72 -9.62
CA MET A 1 -55.39 9.50 -9.70
C MET A 1 -54.42 9.24 -8.54
N LYS A 2 -54.87 9.15 -7.27
CA LYS A 2 -53.99 8.85 -6.12
C LYS A 2 -53.35 7.44 -6.18
N LYS A 3 -54.09 6.42 -6.61
CA LYS A 3 -53.57 5.04 -6.73
C LYS A 3 -52.47 4.91 -7.79
N ILE A 4 -52.62 5.61 -8.92
CA ILE A 4 -51.66 5.60 -10.04
C ILE A 4 -50.38 6.39 -9.70
N THR A 5 -50.51 7.46 -8.91
CA THR A 5 -49.36 8.22 -8.40
C THR A 5 -48.59 7.44 -7.34
N PHE A 6 -49.26 6.70 -6.45
CA PHE A 6 -48.59 5.80 -5.51
C PHE A 6 -47.86 4.64 -6.22
N THR A 7 -48.43 4.08 -7.29
CA THR A 7 -47.74 3.02 -8.06
C THR A 7 -46.52 3.57 -8.83
N MET A 8 -46.61 4.78 -9.41
CA MET A 8 -45.46 5.42 -10.06
C MET A 8 -44.34 5.76 -9.09
N ILE A 9 -44.67 6.24 -7.88
CA ILE A 9 -43.71 6.53 -6.81
C ILE A 9 -43.04 5.23 -6.32
N ALA A 10 -43.79 4.14 -6.17
CA ALA A 10 -43.24 2.84 -5.78
C ALA A 10 -42.29 2.26 -6.84
N VAL A 11 -42.60 2.42 -8.12
CA VAL A 11 -41.71 2.00 -9.22
C VAL A 11 -40.45 2.87 -9.29
N PHE A 12 -40.55 4.18 -9.06
CA PHE A 12 -39.40 5.08 -9.02
C PHE A 12 -38.48 4.82 -7.81
N LEU A 13 -39.05 4.53 -6.63
CA LEU A 13 -38.29 4.13 -5.43
C LEU A 13 -37.62 2.76 -5.61
N GLY A 14 -38.28 1.81 -6.29
CA GLY A 14 -37.70 0.52 -6.63
C GLY A 14 -36.48 0.62 -7.56
N LEU A 15 -36.52 1.54 -8.54
CA LEU A 15 -35.41 1.79 -9.46
C LEU A 15 -34.21 2.50 -8.82
N LEU A 16 -34.42 3.31 -7.77
CA LEU A 16 -33.32 3.98 -7.06
C LEU A 16 -32.52 3.02 -6.17
N LEU A 17 -33.16 1.99 -5.61
CA LEU A 17 -32.53 1.03 -4.69
C LEU A 17 -31.66 -0.03 -5.39
N THR A 18 -31.79 -0.23 -6.70
CA THR A 18 -30.98 -1.22 -7.47
C THR A 18 -29.66 -0.63 -7.99
N SER A 19 -29.46 0.68 -7.91
CA SER A 19 -28.29 1.38 -8.47
C SER A 19 -26.99 1.22 -7.67
N GLN A 20 -27.06 0.74 -6.43
CA GLN A 20 -25.89 0.68 -5.52
C GLN A 20 -25.05 -0.61 -5.67
N ALA A 21 -25.49 -1.59 -6.46
CA ALA A 21 -24.82 -2.90 -6.57
C ALA A 21 -23.58 -2.91 -7.48
N PHE A 22 -23.29 -1.82 -8.21
CA PHE A 22 -22.16 -1.75 -9.16
C PHE A 22 -20.94 -0.94 -8.69
N ALA A 23 -20.94 -0.43 -7.46
CA ALA A 23 -19.76 0.25 -6.89
C ALA A 23 -18.70 -0.72 -6.33
N TRP A 24 -18.99 -2.03 -6.31
CA TRP A 24 -18.01 -3.08 -5.99
C TRP A 24 -17.59 -3.81 -7.26
N GLY A 25 -17.12 -3.04 -8.25
CA GLY A 25 -16.26 -3.60 -9.29
C GLY A 25 -15.07 -4.29 -8.64
N PRO A 26 -14.44 -5.28 -9.31
CA PRO A 26 -13.28 -5.98 -8.77
C PRO A 26 -12.28 -4.94 -8.29
N GLY A 27 -12.18 -4.80 -6.96
CA GLY A 27 -11.23 -3.89 -6.32
C GLY A 27 -9.87 -4.14 -6.96
N PRO A 28 -9.03 -3.09 -7.10
CA PRO A 28 -7.79 -3.13 -7.89
C PRO A 28 -7.16 -4.48 -7.65
N GLY A 29 -7.16 -5.30 -8.71
CA GLY A 29 -7.02 -6.74 -8.58
C GLY A 29 -5.87 -7.07 -7.66
N LYS A 30 -5.96 -8.21 -6.97
CA LYS A 30 -4.78 -8.94 -6.51
C LYS A 30 -3.90 -9.26 -7.73
N LYS A 31 -3.28 -8.25 -8.37
CA LYS A 31 -1.98 -8.40 -8.95
C LYS A 31 -1.14 -8.72 -7.75
N SER A 32 -1.01 -10.02 -7.49
CA SER A 32 0.00 -10.58 -6.61
C SER A 32 1.20 -9.67 -6.76
N GLY A 33 1.51 -8.93 -5.69
CA GLY A 33 2.56 -7.93 -5.75
C GLY A 33 3.77 -8.65 -6.29
N TYR A 34 4.17 -8.30 -7.51
CA TYR A 34 5.20 -8.96 -8.32
C TYR A 34 6.60 -8.91 -7.66
N CYS A 35 6.62 -8.52 -6.39
CA CYS A 35 7.76 -8.27 -5.56
C CYS A 35 7.72 -9.02 -4.20
N ARG A 36 6.54 -9.48 -3.74
CA ARG A 36 6.37 -10.18 -2.45
C ARG A 36 6.71 -11.67 -2.58
N GLY A 37 6.33 -12.29 -3.70
CA GLY A 37 6.57 -13.71 -3.97
C GLY A 37 8.06 -14.00 -4.14
N VAL A 38 8.75 -13.17 -4.92
CA VAL A 38 10.11 -13.45 -5.38
C VAL A 38 11.10 -13.62 -4.21
N VAL A 39 11.12 -12.73 -3.21
CA VAL A 39 12.09 -12.86 -2.11
C VAL A 39 11.79 -14.08 -1.23
N LEU A 40 10.52 -14.30 -0.87
CA LEU A 40 10.16 -15.42 0.01
C LEU A 40 10.30 -16.77 -0.68
N GLU A 41 9.97 -16.83 -1.97
CA GLU A 41 10.20 -17.99 -2.83
C GLU A 41 11.71 -18.21 -3.03
N GLU A 42 12.50 -17.16 -3.27
CA GLU A 42 13.97 -17.25 -3.34
C GLU A 42 14.57 -17.75 -2.03
N LEU A 43 14.01 -17.39 -0.87
CA LEU A 43 14.51 -17.81 0.44
C LEU A 43 14.19 -19.28 0.78
N ASN A 44 13.43 -20.00 -0.07
CA ASN A 44 12.98 -21.37 0.18
C ASN A 44 12.43 -21.52 1.61
N VAL A 45 11.54 -20.62 2.02
CA VAL A 45 10.94 -20.66 3.36
C VAL A 45 10.05 -21.89 3.52
N THR A 46 10.10 -22.52 4.69
CA THR A 46 9.20 -23.63 5.02
C THR A 46 7.75 -23.14 5.14
N GLU A 47 6.78 -24.05 5.04
CA GLU A 47 5.36 -23.70 5.16
C GLU A 47 5.03 -23.09 6.54
N ASP A 48 5.64 -23.61 7.61
CA ASP A 48 5.53 -23.06 8.97
C ASP A 48 6.15 -21.67 9.11
N GLN A 49 7.25 -21.38 8.40
CA GLN A 49 7.82 -20.02 8.37
C GLN A 49 6.92 -19.08 7.58
N LYS A 50 6.34 -19.55 6.47
CA LYS A 50 5.46 -18.76 5.62
C LYS A 50 4.20 -18.31 6.37
N THR A 51 3.55 -19.20 7.10
CA THR A 51 2.37 -18.86 7.92
C THR A 51 2.69 -17.80 8.98
N LYS A 52 3.83 -17.93 9.68
CA LYS A 52 4.31 -16.93 10.66
C LYS A 52 4.59 -15.57 10.02
N LEU A 53 5.22 -15.56 8.84
CA LEU A 53 5.53 -14.33 8.10
C LEU A 53 4.24 -13.65 7.60
N ASP A 54 3.26 -14.41 7.11
CA ASP A 54 1.97 -13.86 6.66
C ASP A 54 1.15 -13.27 7.81
N ALA A 55 1.17 -13.91 8.99
CA ALA A 55 0.53 -13.38 10.19
C ALA A 55 1.18 -12.08 10.66
N LEU A 56 2.51 -12.07 10.77
CA LEU A 56 3.30 -10.89 11.14
C LEU A 56 3.04 -9.72 10.17
N GLN A 57 2.97 -10.02 8.88
CA GLN A 57 2.70 -9.01 7.85
C GLN A 57 1.30 -8.44 7.95
N SER A 58 0.29 -9.29 8.15
CA SER A 58 -1.09 -8.86 8.36
C SER A 58 -1.22 -7.96 9.59
N GLN A 59 -0.52 -8.28 10.67
CA GLN A 59 -0.47 -7.44 11.87
C GLN A 59 0.21 -6.10 11.61
N HIS A 60 1.37 -6.11 10.94
CA HIS A 60 2.07 -4.88 10.58
C HIS A 60 1.19 -3.96 9.71
N PHE A 61 0.50 -4.51 8.72
CA PHE A 61 -0.43 -3.74 7.90
C PHE A 61 -1.55 -3.08 8.69
N LYS A 62 -2.20 -3.83 9.58
CA LYS A 62 -3.25 -3.29 10.45
C LYS A 62 -2.72 -2.14 11.31
N ALA A 63 -1.49 -2.28 11.83
CA ALA A 63 -0.84 -1.25 12.64
C ALA A 63 -0.49 0.01 11.84
N VAL A 64 0.03 -0.13 10.61
CA VAL A 64 0.49 1.03 9.82
C VAL A 64 -0.61 1.68 8.97
N HIS A 65 -1.72 0.99 8.69
CA HIS A 65 -2.83 1.53 7.92
C HIS A 65 -3.33 2.90 8.42
N PRO A 66 -3.66 3.10 9.72
CA PRO A 66 -4.07 4.41 10.20
C PRO A 66 -2.99 5.49 10.08
N LEU A 67 -1.70 5.13 10.18
CA LEU A 67 -0.60 6.07 9.95
C LEU A 67 -0.52 6.49 8.48
N ARG A 68 -0.68 5.55 7.54
CA ARG A 68 -0.71 5.84 6.09
C ARG A 68 -1.86 6.77 5.73
N GLU A 69 -3.05 6.55 6.29
CA GLU A 69 -4.20 7.44 6.10
C GLU A 69 -3.91 8.86 6.61
N LYS A 70 -3.39 8.99 7.84
CA LYS A 70 -3.00 10.30 8.39
C LYS A 70 -1.95 11.00 7.54
N ILE A 71 -0.95 10.28 7.03
CA ILE A 71 0.07 10.84 6.12
C ILE A 71 -0.58 11.32 4.82
N ARG A 72 -1.51 10.55 4.25
CA ARG A 72 -2.24 10.88 3.03
C ARG A 72 -3.01 12.19 3.20
N ASP A 73 -3.80 12.30 4.26
CA ASP A 73 -4.62 13.47 4.55
C ASP A 73 -3.76 14.72 4.78
N LYS A 74 -2.72 14.61 5.62
CA LYS A 74 -1.81 15.74 5.89
C LYS A 74 -0.99 16.14 4.67
N SER A 75 -0.59 15.18 3.84
CA SER A 75 0.12 15.47 2.58
C SER A 75 -0.80 16.15 1.56
N ALA A 76 -2.09 15.78 1.52
CA ALA A 76 -3.07 16.46 0.68
C ALA A 76 -3.29 17.91 1.15
N ALA A 77 -3.40 18.13 2.47
CA ALA A 77 -3.50 19.48 3.03
C ALA A 77 -2.25 20.32 2.74
N LEU A 78 -1.05 19.75 2.90
CA LEU A 78 0.21 20.39 2.53
C LEU A 78 0.24 20.75 1.05
N ARG A 79 -0.19 19.85 0.16
CA ARG A 79 -0.28 20.13 -1.28
C ARG A 79 -1.23 21.30 -1.57
N LYS A 80 -2.36 21.40 -0.88
CA LYS A 80 -3.29 22.54 -1.02
C LYS A 80 -2.63 23.86 -0.65
N LEU A 81 -1.80 23.90 0.40
CA LEU A 81 -1.07 25.12 0.78
C LEU A 81 -0.08 25.56 -0.32
N TRP A 82 0.58 24.61 -0.98
CA TRP A 82 1.48 24.89 -2.09
C TRP A 82 0.78 25.37 -3.38
N LEU A 83 -0.52 25.12 -3.52
CA LEU A 83 -1.30 25.52 -4.69
C LEU A 83 -1.94 26.91 -4.53
N GLN A 84 -1.69 27.60 -3.41
CA GLN A 84 -2.14 28.97 -3.21
C GLN A 84 -1.31 29.94 -4.06
N VAL A 85 -1.95 31.03 -4.51
CA VAL A 85 -1.29 32.07 -5.33
C VAL A 85 -0.12 32.72 -4.57
N ASP A 86 -0.30 32.91 -3.25
CA ASP A 86 0.75 33.36 -2.34
C ASP A 86 0.92 32.35 -1.18
N PRO A 87 1.86 31.41 -1.29
CA PRO A 87 2.04 30.35 -0.30
C PRO A 87 2.70 30.85 0.99
N ASP A 88 2.00 30.70 2.11
CA ASP A 88 2.53 31.03 3.45
C ASP A 88 3.60 30.02 3.89
N LYS A 89 4.86 30.48 3.88
CA LYS A 89 6.04 29.69 4.28
C LYS A 89 5.90 29.08 5.68
N ASN A 90 5.38 29.80 6.65
CA ASN A 90 5.30 29.33 8.04
C ASN A 90 4.27 28.21 8.18
N LYS A 91 3.10 28.37 7.53
CA LYS A 91 2.05 27.32 7.51
C LYS A 91 2.54 26.07 6.79
N ILE A 92 3.24 26.21 5.66
CA ILE A 92 3.82 25.10 4.92
C ILE A 92 4.85 24.35 5.78
N MET A 93 5.77 25.07 6.41
CA MET A 93 6.81 24.48 7.26
C MET A 93 6.23 23.74 8.46
N ALA A 94 5.19 24.30 9.11
CA ALA A 94 4.48 23.64 10.19
C ALA A 94 3.82 22.34 9.70
N LYS A 95 3.09 22.39 8.58
CA LYS A 95 2.42 21.22 8.01
C LYS A 95 3.40 20.15 7.54
N GLN A 96 4.54 20.54 6.99
CA GLN A 96 5.63 19.65 6.61
C GLN A 96 6.18 18.90 7.83
N LYS A 97 6.39 19.58 8.97
CA LYS A 97 6.86 18.94 10.21
C LYS A 97 5.86 17.89 10.71
N GLU A 98 4.56 18.18 10.69
CA GLU A 98 3.53 17.21 11.05
C GLU A 98 3.60 15.93 10.17
N VAL A 99 3.84 16.09 8.87
CA VAL A 99 3.97 14.95 7.95
C VAL A 99 5.27 14.17 8.24
N ARG A 100 6.37 14.85 8.56
CA ARG A 100 7.65 14.20 8.89
C ARG A 100 7.52 13.29 10.11
N VAL A 101 6.94 13.80 11.21
CA VAL A 101 6.72 13.00 12.44
C VAL A 101 5.94 11.72 12.15
N LEU A 102 4.89 11.77 11.33
CA LEU A 102 4.13 10.57 10.97
C LEU A 102 4.93 9.60 10.08
N ARG A 103 5.79 10.12 9.20
CA ARG A 103 6.69 9.29 8.38
C ARG A 103 7.74 8.63 9.24
N ASP A 104 8.30 9.32 10.23
CA ASP A 104 9.27 8.76 11.16
C ASP A 104 8.66 7.60 11.95
N GLN A 105 7.45 7.78 12.51
CA GLN A 105 6.69 6.71 13.14
C GLN A 105 6.42 5.53 12.20
N LEU A 106 6.13 5.82 10.92
CA LEU A 106 5.94 4.76 9.94
C LEU A 106 7.25 3.98 9.73
N GLU A 107 8.40 4.66 9.55
CA GLU A 107 9.72 4.06 9.40
C GLU A 107 10.15 3.22 10.60
N ASP A 108 9.88 3.67 11.83
CA ASP A 108 10.12 2.90 13.06
C ASP A 108 9.35 1.58 13.05
N ASN A 109 8.07 1.63 12.67
CA ASN A 109 7.26 0.42 12.52
C ASN A 109 7.81 -0.53 11.44
N LYS A 110 8.37 0.00 10.34
CA LYS A 110 9.01 -0.85 9.31
C LYS A 110 10.23 -1.53 9.88
N THR A 111 11.04 -0.79 10.61
CA THR A 111 12.29 -1.26 11.19
C THR A 111 12.01 -2.37 12.21
N ALA A 112 11.04 -2.17 13.10
CA ALA A 112 10.56 -3.20 14.01
C ALA A 112 10.09 -4.45 13.27
N TYR A 113 9.27 -4.30 12.22
CA TYR A 113 8.82 -5.43 11.39
C TYR A 113 9.98 -6.21 10.77
N ARG A 114 11.03 -5.53 10.26
CA ARG A 114 12.22 -6.19 9.70
C ARG A 114 12.98 -6.99 10.76
N PHE A 115 13.06 -6.50 11.99
CA PHE A 115 13.65 -7.26 13.08
C PHE A 115 12.84 -8.51 13.41
N GLU A 116 11.50 -8.42 13.45
CA GLU A 116 10.64 -9.59 13.68
C GLU A 116 10.76 -10.64 12.56
N VAL A 117 10.82 -10.22 11.29
CA VAL A 117 11.08 -11.13 10.16
C VAL A 117 12.43 -11.82 10.32
N ASN A 118 13.48 -11.07 10.70
CA ASN A 118 14.81 -11.64 10.92
C ASN A 118 14.85 -12.68 12.04
N LYS A 119 13.92 -12.67 13.01
CA LYS A 119 13.85 -13.71 14.05
C LYS A 119 13.33 -15.05 13.51
N ILE A 120 12.52 -15.03 12.45
CA ILE A 120 11.90 -16.23 11.85
C ILE A 120 12.86 -16.96 10.90
N LEU A 121 13.78 -16.22 10.27
CA LEU A 121 14.68 -16.75 9.25
C LEU A 121 15.90 -17.47 9.84
N THR A 122 16.36 -18.51 9.16
CA THR A 122 17.62 -19.21 9.47
C THR A 122 18.85 -18.37 9.08
N PRO A 123 20.05 -18.65 9.63
CA PRO A 123 21.28 -17.90 9.27
C PRO A 123 21.56 -17.88 7.76
N LYS A 124 21.43 -19.02 7.06
CA LYS A 124 21.61 -19.12 5.60
C LYS A 124 20.60 -18.26 4.84
N GLN A 125 19.35 -18.21 5.31
CA GLN A 125 18.31 -17.35 4.73
C GLN A 125 18.61 -15.86 4.96
N LYS A 126 19.15 -15.49 6.12
CA LYS A 126 19.56 -14.09 6.39
C LYS A 126 20.67 -13.63 5.46
N GLU A 127 21.67 -14.47 5.19
CA GLU A 127 22.73 -14.15 4.23
C GLU A 127 22.19 -13.95 2.82
N LYS A 128 21.28 -14.83 2.37
CA LYS A 128 20.62 -14.69 1.08
C LYS A 128 19.78 -13.40 1.03
N LEU A 129 19.05 -13.10 2.10
CA LEU A 129 18.28 -11.87 2.21
C LEU A 129 19.16 -10.62 2.19
N ALA A 130 20.35 -10.64 2.82
CA ALA A 130 21.30 -9.54 2.80
C ALA A 130 21.83 -9.25 1.37
N LYS A 131 22.07 -10.30 0.57
CA LYS A 131 22.47 -10.18 -0.85
C LYS A 131 21.32 -9.65 -1.73
N CYS A 132 20.10 -10.13 -1.48
CA CYS A 132 18.89 -9.69 -2.17
C CYS A 132 18.56 -8.23 -1.83
N GLY A 133 18.80 -7.80 -0.59
CA GLY A 133 18.56 -6.46 -0.08
C GLY A 133 17.10 -6.22 0.30
N TRP A 134 16.89 -5.34 1.28
CA TRP A 134 15.56 -4.87 1.64
C TRP A 134 15.13 -3.74 0.69
N ASN A 135 13.98 -3.90 0.03
CA ASN A 135 13.39 -2.89 -0.87
C ASN A 135 14.17 -2.61 -2.15
N LYS A 136 14.81 -3.62 -2.76
CA LYS A 136 15.21 -3.48 -4.16
C LYS A 136 13.95 -3.36 -5.00
N LYS A 137 13.54 -2.12 -5.31
CA LYS A 137 12.53 -1.88 -6.33
C LYS A 137 13.02 -2.56 -7.60
N SER A 138 12.11 -3.17 -8.34
CA SER A 138 12.37 -3.51 -9.75
C SER A 138 12.89 -2.23 -10.39
N GLY A 139 14.12 -2.28 -10.92
CA GLY A 139 14.80 -1.08 -11.41
C GLY A 139 13.89 -0.32 -12.37
N PHE A 140 13.87 1.00 -12.25
CA PHE A 140 13.41 1.83 -13.36
C PHE A 140 14.41 1.59 -14.49
N GLY A 141 13.98 0.90 -15.55
CA GLY A 141 14.73 0.85 -16.79
C GLY A 141 15.06 2.27 -17.28
N PRO A 142 16.10 2.45 -18.10
CA PRO A 142 16.49 3.76 -18.61
C PRO A 142 15.26 4.48 -19.19
N ARG A 143 15.06 5.72 -18.75
CA ARG A 143 13.93 6.58 -19.17
C ARG A 143 13.83 6.58 -20.69
N GLY A 144 12.80 5.93 -21.25
CA GLY A 144 12.43 6.05 -22.67
C GLY A 144 12.32 4.76 -23.48
N GLY A 145 12.68 3.58 -22.96
CA GLY A 145 12.57 2.32 -23.70
C GLY A 145 11.21 1.62 -23.54
N LYS A 146 10.54 1.26 -24.65
CA LYS A 146 9.46 0.27 -24.63
C LYS A 146 9.99 -1.02 -23.99
N ARG A 147 9.28 -1.53 -22.98
CA ARG A 147 9.65 -2.75 -22.23
C ARG A 147 9.74 -3.93 -23.18
N GLY A 148 10.95 -4.49 -23.36
CA GLY A 148 11.10 -5.88 -23.80
C GLY A 148 10.80 -6.81 -22.63
N GLU A 149 10.17 -7.97 -22.90
CA GLU A 149 9.77 -8.98 -21.90
C GLU A 149 10.93 -9.49 -21.02
N GLN A 150 12.18 -9.30 -21.45
CA GLN A 150 13.40 -9.72 -20.75
C GLN A 150 13.87 -8.77 -19.62
N TRP A 151 13.30 -7.57 -19.48
CA TRP A 151 13.74 -6.59 -18.46
C TRP A 151 12.76 -6.45 -17.28
N ASN A 152 12.05 -7.54 -16.96
CA ASN A 152 11.32 -7.65 -15.70
C ASN A 152 12.32 -8.00 -14.59
N GLY A 153 13.13 -7.03 -14.16
CA GLY A 153 13.90 -7.18 -12.93
C GLY A 153 12.94 -7.49 -11.80
N HIS A 154 13.05 -8.68 -11.21
CA HIS A 154 12.24 -9.07 -10.06
C HIS A 154 12.52 -8.07 -8.94
N GLY A 155 11.54 -7.21 -8.65
CA GLY A 155 11.67 -6.27 -7.54
C GLY A 155 11.71 -7.08 -6.25
N ASN A 156 12.84 -7.11 -5.56
CA ASN A 156 12.95 -7.69 -4.24
C ASN A 156 12.43 -6.69 -3.20
N CYS A 157 11.10 -6.56 -3.17
CA CYS A 157 10.41 -5.89 -2.09
C CYS A 157 9.81 -6.93 -1.16
N LEU A 158 10.54 -7.25 -0.09
CA LEU A 158 9.96 -7.66 1.20
C LEU A 158 9.08 -6.54 1.84
N TYR A 159 8.76 -5.53 1.04
CA TYR A 159 8.03 -4.33 1.34
C TYR A 159 6.78 -4.30 0.48
N LEU A 160 5.63 -4.46 1.12
CA LEU A 160 4.33 -4.37 0.51
C LEU A 160 3.83 -2.91 0.41
N PRO A 161 2.90 -2.68 -0.52
CA PRO A 161 2.98 -1.73 -1.65
C PRO A 161 3.35 -0.30 -1.28
#